data_AF-A0A358AHM9-F1
#
_entry.id   AF-A0A358AHM9-F1
#
_cell.length_a   1.000
_cell.length_b   1.000
_cell.length_c   1.000
_cell.angle_alpha   90.00
_cell.angle_beta   90.00
_cell.angle_gamma   90.00
#
_symmetry.space_group_name_H-M   'P 1'
#
loop_
_entity.id
_entity.type
_entity.pdbx_description
1 polymer ?
#
loop_
_entity_poly.entity_id
_entity_poly.type
_entity_poly.pdbx_seq_one_letter_code
_entity_poly.pdbx_strand_id
1 'polypeptide(L)'
;MKVKISKLKILIPAGIIIVIAFYFTNVFRENKALKEIIERLAADSRVAEVMVTEVKPDPKTKKTYTTIKFLEYSAKLKPLKPKYFTFS
;
A
#
# COMPACT_ATOMS: atom_id res chain seq x y z
N MET A 1 -46.22 -30.43 -2.21
CA MET A 1 -45.38 -30.62 -1.01
C MET A 1 -45.70 -29.51 0.00
N LYS A 2 -46.53 -29.78 1.03
CA LYS A 2 -46.95 -28.76 2.01
C LYS A 2 -45.84 -28.57 3.05
N VAL A 3 -45.03 -27.52 2.91
CA VAL A 3 -44.04 -27.16 3.93
C VAL A 3 -44.80 -26.77 5.19
N LYS A 4 -44.63 -27.55 6.28
CA LYS A 4 -45.26 -27.26 7.57
C LYS A 4 -44.80 -25.88 8.05
N ILE A 5 -45.73 -25.06 8.55
CA ILE A 5 -45.51 -23.67 9.00
C ILE A 5 -44.34 -23.57 10.02
N SER A 6 -44.08 -24.63 10.79
CA SER A 6 -42.93 -24.70 11.70
C SER A 6 -41.57 -24.67 11.00
N LYS A 7 -41.44 -25.28 9.81
CA LYS A 7 -40.19 -25.26 9.02
C LYS A 7 -39.98 -23.90 8.34
N LEU A 8 -41.06 -23.21 8.00
CA LEU A 8 -41.00 -21.88 7.37
C LEU A 8 -40.44 -20.81 8.32
N LYS A 9 -40.76 -20.90 9.62
CA LYS A 9 -40.22 -20.00 10.66
C LYS A 9 -38.69 -20.10 10.84
N ILE A 10 -38.08 -21.22 10.47
CA ILE A 10 -36.62 -21.44 10.55
C ILE A 10 -35.95 -21.10 9.22
N LEU A 11 -36.64 -21.34 8.10
CA LEU A 11 -36.11 -21.09 6.75
C LEU A 11 -35.91 -19.59 6.46
N ILE A 12 -36.81 -18.73 6.94
CA ILE A 12 -36.71 -17.28 6.73
C ILE A 12 -35.46 -16.68 7.41
N PRO A 13 -35.21 -16.87 8.72
CA PRO A 13 -34.00 -16.35 9.35
C PRO A 13 -32.73 -17.01 8.80
N ALA A 14 -32.76 -18.30 8.45
CA ALA A 14 -31.63 -18.97 7.81
C ALA A 14 -31.28 -18.33 6.45
N GLY A 15 -32.28 -18.01 5.63
CA GLY A 15 -32.09 -17.29 4.37
C GLY A 15 -31.49 -15.90 4.58
N ILE A 16 -31.96 -15.15 5.58
CA ILE A 16 -31.43 -13.83 5.92
C ILE A 16 -29.95 -13.91 6.34
N ILE A 17 -29.58 -14.89 7.17
CA ILE A 17 -28.19 -15.10 7.60
C ILE A 17 -27.28 -15.39 6.41
N ILE A 18 -27.74 -16.19 5.45
CA ILE A 18 -26.97 -16.51 4.24
C ILE A 18 -26.73 -15.26 3.39
N VAL A 19 -27.77 -14.43 3.19
CA VAL A 19 -27.64 -13.16 2.45
C VAL A 19 -26.67 -12.21 3.13
N ILE A 20 -26.77 -12.09 4.45
CA ILE A 20 -25.86 -11.26 5.25
C ILE A 20 -24.42 -11.76 5.11
N ALA A 21 -24.18 -13.07 5.28
CA ALA A 21 -22.85 -13.66 5.15
C ALA A 21 -22.25 -13.41 3.75
N PHE A 22 -23.05 -13.57 2.69
CA PHE A 22 -22.61 -13.32 1.33
C PHE A 22 -22.23 -11.85 1.10
N TYR A 23 -23.03 -10.91 1.63
CA TYR A 23 -22.73 -9.48 1.56
C TYR A 23 -21.40 -9.14 2.27
N PHE A 24 -21.19 -9.68 3.48
CA PHE A 24 -19.95 -9.47 4.22
C PHE A 24 -18.71 -10.01 3.48
N THR A 25 -18.81 -11.14 2.78
CA THR A 25 -17.66 -11.68 2.03
C THR A 25 -17.21 -10.77 0.88
N ASN A 26 -18.14 -10.12 0.18
CA ASN A 26 -17.79 -9.20 -0.90
C ASN A 26 -17.14 -7.93 -0.37
N VAL A 27 -17.72 -7.33 0.67
CA VAL A 27 -17.16 -6.14 1.33
C VAL A 27 -15.74 -6.40 1.86
N PHE A 28 -15.48 -7.59 2.42
CA PHE A 28 -14.15 -7.93 2.93
C PHE A 28 -13.10 -8.06 1.81
N ARG A 29 -13.49 -8.58 0.65
CA ARG A 29 -12.60 -8.71 -0.52
C ARG A 29 -12.26 -7.34 -1.12
N GLU A 30 -13.26 -6.48 -1.29
CA GLU A 30 -13.08 -5.12 -1.81
C GLU A 30 -12.19 -4.29 -0.89
N ASN A 31 -12.42 -4.34 0.42
CA ASN A 31 -11.59 -3.62 1.39
C ASN A 31 -10.14 -4.11 1.42
N LYS A 32 -9.89 -5.41 1.22
CA LYS A 32 -8.52 -5.94 1.14
C LYS A 32 -7.79 -5.41 -0.10
N ALA A 33 -8.44 -5.44 -1.26
CA ALA A 33 -7.87 -4.92 -2.50
C ALA A 33 -7.62 -3.40 -2.42
N LEU A 34 -8.58 -2.65 -1.87
CA LEU A 34 -8.44 -1.21 -1.64
C LEU A 34 -7.26 -0.90 -0.72
N LYS A 35 -7.11 -1.65 0.38
CA LYS A 35 -5.99 -1.48 1.31
C LYS A 35 -4.64 -1.76 0.65
N GLU A 36 -4.55 -2.80 -0.18
CA GLU A 36 -3.32 -3.13 -0.92
C GLU A 36 -2.96 -2.04 -1.95
N ILE A 37 -3.96 -1.49 -2.64
CA ILE A 37 -3.77 -0.35 -3.55
C ILE A 37 -3.26 0.88 -2.77
N ILE A 38 -3.91 1.22 -1.65
CA ILE A 38 -3.48 2.33 -0.79
C ILE A 38 -2.05 2.12 -0.29
N GLU A 39 -1.68 0.90 0.12
CA GLU A 39 -0.32 0.59 0.57
C GLU A 39 0.73 0.79 -0.54
N ARG A 40 0.42 0.42 -1.78
CA ARG A 40 1.28 0.68 -2.94
C ARG A 40 1.39 2.16 -3.26
N LEU A 41 0.27 2.88 -3.33
CA LEU A 41 0.25 4.33 -3.57
C LEU A 41 0.96 5.12 -2.45
N ALA A 42 0.83 4.69 -1.21
CA ALA A 42 1.54 5.30 -0.08
C ALA A 42 3.05 4.99 -0.11
N ALA A 43 3.45 3.85 -0.68
CA ALA A 43 4.86 3.54 -0.92
C ALA A 43 5.45 4.41 -2.03
N ASP A 44 4.68 4.73 -3.07
CA ASP A 44 5.12 5.57 -4.19
C ASP A 44 5.07 7.07 -3.85
N SER A 45 4.15 7.49 -2.97
CA SER A 45 3.97 8.89 -2.53
C SER A 45 4.98 9.35 -1.45
N ARG A 46 6.09 8.65 -1.24
CA ARG A 46 7.09 9.07 -0.26
C ARG A 46 7.69 10.41 -0.67
N VAL A 47 7.51 11.40 0.19
CA VAL A 47 8.19 12.70 0.08
C VAL A 47 9.68 12.42 0.23
N ALA A 48 10.44 12.58 -0.86
CA ALA A 48 11.88 12.44 -0.88
C ALA A 48 12.49 13.84 -0.83
N GLU A 49 13.26 14.10 0.21
CA GLU A 49 14.11 15.28 0.28
C GLU A 49 15.47 14.92 -0.33
N VAL A 50 15.88 15.66 -1.35
CA VAL A 50 17.09 15.38 -2.13
C VAL A 50 18.16 16.39 -1.73
N MET A 51 19.29 15.90 -1.22
CA MET A 51 20.42 16.74 -0.84
C MET A 51 21.67 16.31 -1.60
N VAL A 52 22.31 17.26 -2.30
CA VAL A 52 23.63 17.03 -2.91
C VAL A 52 24.66 17.07 -1.80
N THR A 53 25.34 15.96 -1.55
CA THR A 53 26.30 15.85 -0.45
C THR A 53 27.74 16.06 -0.90
N GLU A 54 28.06 15.75 -2.15
CA GLU A 54 29.44 15.84 -2.63
C GLU A 54 29.48 16.02 -4.15
N VAL A 55 30.37 16.90 -4.62
CA VAL A 55 30.71 17.05 -6.04
C VAL A 55 32.22 16.97 -6.15
N LYS A 56 32.73 15.93 -6.82
CA LYS A 56 34.17 15.68 -6.96
C LYS A 56 34.56 15.54 -8.43
N PRO A 57 35.46 16.39 -8.95
CA PRO A 57 36.06 16.20 -10.26
C PRO A 57 37.10 15.07 -10.19
N ASP A 58 37.04 14.12 -11.11
CA ASP A 58 38.06 13.09 -11.28
C ASP A 58 39.14 13.59 -12.25
N PRO A 59 40.38 13.82 -11.78
CA PRO A 59 41.46 14.35 -12.61
C PRO A 59 41.97 13.37 -13.67
N LYS A 60 41.70 12.06 -13.54
CA LYS A 60 42.09 11.06 -14.55
C LYS A 60 41.09 10.96 -15.70
N THR A 61 39.80 11.09 -15.41
CA THR A 61 38.73 10.92 -16.41
C THR A 61 38.14 12.24 -16.89
N LYS A 62 38.49 13.36 -16.26
CA LYS A 62 37.87 14.70 -16.44
C LYS A 62 36.35 14.71 -16.22
N LYS A 63 35.79 13.69 -15.56
CA LYS A 63 34.36 13.61 -15.23
C LYS A 63 34.07 14.24 -13.87
N THR A 64 32.90 14.84 -13.73
CA THR A 64 32.43 15.40 -12.46
C THR A 64 31.45 14.45 -11.83
N TYR A 65 31.86 13.80 -10.73
CA TYR A 65 30.98 12.90 -9.99
C TYR A 65 30.15 13.69 -8.99
N THR A 66 28.84 13.47 -9.02
CA THR A 66 27.91 14.06 -8.06
C THR A 66 27.28 12.97 -7.22
N THR A 67 27.44 13.06 -5.90
CA THR A 67 26.80 12.17 -4.94
C THR A 67 25.57 12.85 -4.37
N ILE A 68 24.43 12.18 -4.57
CA ILE A 68 23.13 12.64 -4.11
C ILE A 68 22.66 11.71 -2.99
N LYS A 69 22.28 12.32 -1.86
CA LYS A 69 21.65 11.64 -0.73
C LYS A 69 20.15 11.83 -0.80
N PHE A 70 19.42 10.72 -0.83
CA PHE A 70 17.97 10.71 -0.76
C PHE A 70 17.52 10.41 0.67
N LEU A 71 16.79 11.35 1.26
CA LEU A 71 16.10 11.20 2.53
C LEU A 71 14.63 10.90 2.24
N GLU A 72 14.28 9.61 2.27
CA GLU A 72 12.88 9.19 2.16
C GLU A 72 12.20 9.23 3.53
N TYR A 73 10.98 9.76 3.61
CA TYR A 73 10.14 9.66 4.80
C TYR A 73 9.05 8.60 4.58
N SER A 74 8.74 7.83 5.62
CA SER A 74 7.59 6.92 5.62
C SER A 74 6.27 7.71 5.67
N ALA A 75 5.15 7.06 5.34
CA ALA A 75 3.81 7.66 5.44
C ALA A 75 3.42 8.18 6.84
N LYS A 76 4.18 7.82 7.89
CA LYS A 76 4.04 8.33 9.27
C LYS A 76 5.09 9.39 9.62
N LEU A 77 5.69 10.03 8.62
CA LEU A 77 6.76 11.04 8.75
C LEU A 77 8.01 10.56 9.49
N LYS A 78 8.20 9.24 9.66
CA LYS A 78 9.45 8.70 10.21
C LYS A 78 10.53 8.65 9.13
N PRO A 79 11.75 9.15 9.38
CA PRO A 79 12.84 9.10 8.41
C PRO A 79 13.27 7.65 8.17
N LEU A 80 13.45 7.29 6.90
CA LEU A 80 13.97 5.98 6.49
C LEU A 80 15.49 6.03 6.35
N LYS A 81 16.13 4.85 6.25
CA LYS A 81 17.58 4.78 6.02
C LYS A 81 17.93 5.52 4.72
N PRO A 82 18.91 6.44 4.75
CA PRO A 82 19.29 7.21 3.57
C PRO A 82 19.89 6.30 2.50
N LYS A 83 19.56 6.57 1.24
CA LYS A 83 20.16 5.92 0.08
C LYS A 83 21.07 6.92 -0.65
N TYR A 84 22.18 6.42 -1.16
CA TYR A 84 23.17 7.21 -1.88
C TYR A 84 23.26 6.73 -3.32
N PHE A 85 23.25 7.68 -4.25
CA PHE A 85 23.47 7.42 -5.66
C PHE A 85 24.58 8.34 -6.17
N THR A 86 25.47 7.78 -6.99
CA THR A 86 26.57 8.51 -7.61
C THR A 86 26.38 8.47 -9.12
N PHE A 87 26.38 9.65 -9.74
CA PHE A 87 26.22 9.83 -11.19
C PHE A 87 27.51 10.43 -11.77
N SER A 88 27.78 10.16 -13.05
CA SER A 88 29.02 10.54 -13.77
C SER A 88 28.75 11.25 -15.08
#